data_AF-A0A428TF84-F1
#
_entry.id   AF-A0A428TF84-F1
#
_cell.length_a   1.000
_cell.length_b   1.000
_cell.length_c   1.000
_cell.angle_alpha   90.00
_cell.angle_beta   90.00
_cell.angle_gamma   90.00
#
_symmetry.space_group_name_H-M   'P 1'
#
loop_
_entity.id
_entity.type
_entity.pdbx_description
1 polymer ?
#
loop_
_entity_poly.entity_id
_entity_poly.type
_entity_poly.pdbx_seq_one_letter_code
_entity_poly.pdbx_strand_id
1 'polypeptide(L)'
;MVVYGANDNVGDLTRLPQHHEEQAVSSFLQPPQPEVIAIDPQLGLELPTTITSPSPSLDDLRSAWFLTPDSWEVSSVDTSRLVPISVDEVHICFDKTRDWLKEWVETGSNPFIHPELNKKSVPSCIQDAFMALSTYFNKTDKTSDMVYRFIEDKANRLTVSHDRPQASIIDEIGRVQSLFIYTFIRLFDGNIRQRHYAEQHLPILHRWAKQMLSHASCATSDDRLLLHNALTVYTPELTSNPPVPTHASPEQLLWHAWILSESVRRTWCVSMMTQSGYELLKTGTGPCFGGVKITTRRGVWDAKTAAAWTGICAERSVGFFHRNETEVLLEERSMDDVDVFPLVLMGLDFGPDRMERWRNSGPH
;
A
#
# COMPACT_ATOMS: atom_id res chain seq x y z
N MET A 1 17.00 26.01 27.10
CA MET A 1 17.92 25.82 28.25
C MET A 1 17.18 25.07 29.35
N VAL A 2 17.30 23.74 29.38
CA VAL A 2 17.32 22.85 30.57
C VAL A 2 17.92 21.53 30.07
N VAL A 3 18.95 21.03 30.77
CA VAL A 3 19.71 19.81 30.52
C VAL A 3 19.41 18.84 31.66
N TYR A 4 19.14 17.56 31.33
CA TYR A 4 19.30 16.39 32.22
C TYR A 4 19.60 15.20 31.28
N GLY A 5 20.62 14.35 31.43
CA GLY A 5 21.43 13.99 32.58
C GLY A 5 21.34 12.47 32.74
N ALA A 6 22.19 11.72 32.00
CA ALA A 6 22.22 10.27 32.01
C ALA A 6 22.68 9.73 33.37
N ASN A 7 22.07 8.62 33.80
CA ASN A 7 22.57 7.80 34.89
C ASN A 7 22.47 6.33 34.48
N ASP A 8 23.62 5.76 34.13
CA ASP A 8 23.88 4.33 34.17
C ASP A 8 24.15 3.91 35.62
N ASN A 9 23.53 2.83 36.08
CA ASN A 9 24.26 1.66 36.60
C ASN A 9 23.37 0.57 37.22
N VAL A 10 23.69 -0.67 36.82
CA VAL A 10 23.74 -1.92 37.62
C VAL A 10 22.39 -2.46 38.12
N GLY A 11 22.00 -3.72 37.93
CA GLY A 11 22.63 -4.96 37.48
C GLY A 11 21.87 -6.12 38.15
N ASP A 12 21.70 -7.28 37.52
CA ASP A 12 22.00 -8.59 38.13
C ASP A 12 21.71 -9.78 37.19
N LEU A 13 22.53 -10.82 37.37
CA LEU A 13 22.58 -12.12 36.69
C LEU A 13 21.63 -13.15 37.34
N THR A 14 21.10 -14.12 36.56
CA THR A 14 20.91 -15.56 36.90
C THR A 14 19.98 -16.25 35.88
N ARG A 15 20.00 -17.56 35.53
CA ARG A 15 20.91 -18.72 35.64
C ARG A 15 20.35 -19.77 34.63
N LEU A 16 21.22 -20.50 33.92
CA LEU A 16 20.89 -21.70 33.13
C LEU A 16 20.72 -22.94 34.02
N PRO A 17 20.10 -24.01 33.49
CA PRO A 17 20.70 -25.34 33.61
C PRO A 17 20.79 -26.10 32.27
N GLN A 18 21.97 -26.71 32.06
CA GLN A 18 22.25 -27.87 31.20
C GLN A 18 21.63 -29.14 31.83
N HIS A 19 21.49 -30.34 31.26
CA HIS A 19 22.28 -31.19 30.34
C HIS A 19 21.39 -32.42 30.02
N HIS A 20 21.58 -33.10 28.88
CA HIS A 20 21.88 -34.55 28.82
C HIS A 20 22.27 -34.94 27.39
N GLU A 21 23.55 -35.30 27.24
CA GLU A 21 24.10 -36.08 26.11
C GLU A 21 24.10 -37.55 26.52
N GLU A 22 23.86 -38.46 25.57
CA GLU A 22 24.30 -39.84 25.66
C GLU A 22 24.84 -40.30 24.30
N GLN A 23 26.09 -40.76 24.29
CA GLN A 23 26.84 -41.32 23.16
C GLN A 23 26.78 -42.85 23.20
N ALA A 24 26.77 -43.52 22.03
CA ALA A 24 27.69 -44.63 21.70
C ALA A 24 27.45 -45.13 20.26
N VAL A 25 28.41 -44.96 19.33
CA VAL A 25 29.52 -45.85 18.90
C VAL A 25 29.16 -46.88 17.81
N SER A 26 29.99 -46.78 16.76
CA SER A 26 30.12 -47.49 15.49
C SER A 26 30.38 -49.00 15.56
N SER A 27 29.94 -49.74 14.53
CA SER A 27 30.68 -50.89 14.01
C SER A 27 30.62 -50.93 12.48
N PHE A 28 31.75 -51.30 11.87
CA PHE A 28 32.07 -51.23 10.44
C PHE A 28 32.26 -52.65 9.87
N LEU A 29 31.96 -52.79 8.56
CA LEU A 29 32.46 -53.78 7.57
C LEU A 29 31.71 -55.11 7.34
N GLN A 30 30.98 -55.18 6.22
CA GLN A 30 31.04 -56.34 5.30
C GLN A 30 30.60 -55.95 3.85
N PRO A 31 31.23 -56.48 2.78
CA PRO A 31 30.99 -56.07 1.37
C PRO A 31 29.82 -56.84 0.71
N PRO A 32 29.27 -56.35 -0.43
CA PRO A 32 27.98 -56.81 -0.96
C PRO A 32 28.11 -58.05 -1.88
N GLN A 33 27.14 -58.97 -1.78
CA GLN A 33 26.88 -59.99 -2.81
C GLN A 33 25.68 -59.57 -3.69
N PRO A 34 25.66 -59.96 -4.98
CA PRO A 34 24.61 -59.57 -5.92
C PRO A 34 23.43 -60.55 -5.82
N GLU A 35 22.28 -60.08 -5.32
CA GLU A 35 21.04 -60.87 -5.36
C GLU A 35 20.08 -60.35 -6.42
N VAL A 36 19.55 -61.34 -7.12
CA VAL A 36 18.70 -61.28 -8.31
C VAL A 36 17.34 -60.71 -7.95
N ILE A 37 16.87 -59.77 -8.76
CA ILE A 37 15.60 -59.06 -8.65
C ILE A 37 14.43 -60.07 -8.68
N ALA A 38 13.79 -60.28 -7.54
CA ALA A 38 12.46 -60.86 -7.45
C ALA A 38 11.45 -59.71 -7.40
N ILE A 39 10.62 -59.59 -8.44
CA ILE A 39 9.54 -58.59 -8.52
C ILE A 39 8.38 -59.09 -7.64
N ASP A 40 8.16 -58.43 -6.51
CA ASP A 40 7.00 -58.65 -5.64
C ASP A 40 5.77 -57.91 -6.21
N PRO A 41 4.65 -58.57 -6.57
CA PRO A 41 3.51 -57.93 -7.22
C PRO A 41 2.59 -57.12 -6.28
N GLN A 42 2.99 -56.79 -5.06
CA GLN A 42 2.14 -56.07 -4.10
C GLN A 42 2.73 -54.77 -3.49
N LEU A 43 3.66 -54.10 -4.16
CA LEU A 43 3.89 -52.68 -3.88
C LEU A 43 2.86 -51.82 -4.63
N GLY A 44 1.80 -51.45 -3.93
CA GLY A 44 0.94 -50.34 -4.35
C GLY A 44 1.79 -49.09 -4.57
N LEU A 45 1.56 -48.40 -5.70
CA LEU A 45 2.01 -47.03 -5.86
C LEU A 45 1.29 -46.17 -4.82
N GLU A 46 1.88 -46.01 -3.64
CA GLU A 46 1.54 -44.87 -2.78
C GLU A 46 2.10 -43.61 -3.46
N LEU A 47 1.21 -42.94 -4.18
CA LEU A 47 1.38 -41.56 -4.61
C LEU A 47 1.83 -40.75 -3.39
N PRO A 48 2.83 -39.84 -3.48
CA PRO A 48 3.14 -38.95 -2.37
C PRO A 48 1.84 -38.28 -1.95
N THR A 49 1.42 -38.49 -0.71
CA THR A 49 0.29 -37.78 -0.12
C THR A 49 0.67 -36.31 -0.16
N THR A 50 0.18 -35.61 -1.18
CA THR A 50 0.16 -34.16 -1.20
C THR A 50 -0.52 -33.77 0.10
N ILE A 51 0.25 -33.22 1.04
CA ILE A 51 -0.32 -32.57 2.21
C ILE A 51 -1.04 -31.36 1.64
N THR A 52 -2.30 -31.56 1.23
CA THR A 52 -3.18 -30.48 0.83
C THR A 52 -3.44 -29.72 2.11
N SER A 53 -2.68 -28.64 2.32
CA SER A 53 -2.99 -27.67 3.36
C SER A 53 -4.48 -27.32 3.24
N PRO A 54 -5.25 -27.43 4.33
CA PRO A 54 -6.68 -27.16 4.27
C PRO A 54 -6.90 -25.76 3.69
N SER A 55 -7.84 -25.65 2.74
CA SER A 55 -8.23 -24.35 2.21
C SER A 55 -8.65 -23.45 3.38
N PRO A 56 -8.20 -22.18 3.43
CA PRO A 56 -8.48 -21.30 4.55
C PRO A 56 -9.99 -21.16 4.76
N SER A 57 -10.42 -21.23 6.02
CA SER A 57 -11.82 -21.00 6.36
C SER A 57 -12.18 -19.52 6.19
N LEU A 58 -13.49 -19.21 6.14
CA LEU A 58 -13.93 -17.81 6.03
C LEU A 58 -13.47 -16.96 7.23
N ASP A 59 -13.43 -17.54 8.43
CA ASP A 59 -12.97 -16.85 9.63
C ASP A 59 -11.46 -16.59 9.59
N ASP A 60 -10.67 -17.51 9.00
CA ASP A 60 -9.24 -17.26 8.75
C ASP A 60 -9.06 -16.05 7.82
N LEU A 61 -9.88 -15.93 6.77
CA LEU A 61 -9.83 -14.78 5.85
C LEU A 61 -10.22 -13.46 6.53
N ARG A 62 -11.24 -13.47 7.40
CA ARG A 62 -11.66 -12.28 8.17
C ARG A 62 -10.59 -11.83 9.17
N SER A 63 -9.79 -12.76 9.68
CA SER A 63 -8.69 -12.50 10.61
C SER A 63 -7.43 -11.94 9.93
N ALA A 64 -7.47 -11.68 8.62
CA ALA A 64 -6.33 -11.15 7.88
C ALA A 64 -5.83 -9.84 8.50
N TRP A 65 -4.51 -9.74 8.67
CA TRP A 65 -3.81 -8.64 9.36
C TRP A 65 -4.11 -7.23 8.82
N PHE A 66 -4.59 -7.11 7.59
CA PHE A 66 -4.95 -5.82 6.96
C PHE A 66 -6.43 -5.48 7.05
N LEU A 67 -7.25 -6.36 7.63
CA LEU A 67 -8.69 -6.19 7.84
C LEU A 67 -9.02 -5.95 9.33
N THR A 68 -8.04 -6.03 10.22
CA THR A 68 -8.26 -5.77 11.64
C THR A 68 -8.68 -4.31 11.88
N PRO A 69 -9.48 -4.00 12.91
CA PRO A 69 -9.94 -2.62 13.15
C PRO A 69 -8.80 -1.58 13.27
N ASP A 70 -7.68 -1.96 13.89
CA ASP A 70 -6.49 -1.10 14.05
C ASP A 70 -5.79 -0.79 12.71
N SER A 71 -6.00 -1.61 11.68
CA SER A 71 -5.44 -1.39 10.34
C SER A 71 -6.02 -0.16 9.63
N TRP A 72 -7.15 0.36 10.12
CA TRP A 72 -7.86 1.55 9.61
C TRP A 72 -7.69 2.78 10.48
N GLU A 73 -7.07 2.64 11.65
CA GLU A 73 -6.94 3.73 12.61
C GLU A 73 -5.95 4.79 12.11
N VAL A 74 -6.38 6.05 12.13
CA VAL A 74 -5.50 7.19 11.91
C VAL A 74 -4.99 7.66 13.26
N SER A 75 -3.74 7.38 13.56
CA SER A 75 -3.11 7.71 14.84
C SER A 75 -2.11 8.86 14.71
N SER A 76 -1.83 9.53 15.83
CA SER A 76 -0.86 10.64 15.85
C SER A 76 0.56 10.15 15.54
N VAL A 77 1.33 10.99 14.86
CA VAL A 77 2.74 10.72 14.57
C VAL A 77 3.58 11.22 15.75
N ASP A 78 4.48 10.38 16.25
CA ASP A 78 5.47 10.78 17.25
C ASP A 78 6.54 11.63 16.57
N THR A 79 6.51 12.95 16.84
CA THR A 79 7.42 13.91 16.24
C THR A 79 8.76 14.00 16.97
N SER A 80 8.93 13.34 18.13
CA SER A 80 10.15 13.44 18.94
C SER A 80 11.40 12.88 18.24
N ARG A 81 11.19 11.97 17.28
CA ARG A 81 12.25 11.29 16.51
C ARG A 81 12.39 11.80 15.08
N LEU A 82 11.51 12.70 14.64
CA LEU A 82 11.50 13.23 13.27
C LEU A 82 12.45 14.42 13.14
N VAL A 83 13.08 14.54 11.98
CA VAL A 83 13.82 15.76 11.67
C VAL A 83 12.85 16.88 11.25
N PRO A 84 13.22 18.16 11.45
CA PRO A 84 12.45 19.25 10.86
C PRO A 84 12.37 19.09 9.34
N ILE A 85 11.15 19.09 8.80
CA ILE A 85 10.91 18.97 7.36
C ILE A 85 11.40 20.26 6.68
N SER A 86 12.38 20.14 5.80
CA SER A 86 12.89 21.27 5.01
C SER A 86 12.02 21.56 3.79
N VAL A 87 12.14 22.78 3.25
CA VAL A 87 11.47 23.16 1.99
C VAL A 87 11.91 22.25 0.83
N ASP A 88 13.19 21.88 0.79
CA ASP A 88 13.76 21.01 -0.24
C ASP A 88 13.14 19.60 -0.19
N GLU A 89 12.96 19.03 1.00
CA GLU A 89 12.32 17.71 1.16
C GLU A 89 10.86 17.72 0.70
N VAL A 90 10.12 18.81 0.97
CA VAL A 90 8.76 18.97 0.45
C VAL A 90 8.76 19.03 -1.09
N HIS A 91 9.71 19.75 -1.69
CA HIS A 91 9.82 19.82 -3.15
C HIS A 91 10.19 18.46 -3.77
N ILE A 92 11.13 17.72 -3.19
CA ILE A 92 11.48 16.36 -3.61
C ILE A 92 10.24 15.46 -3.60
N CYS A 93 9.46 15.52 -2.52
CA CYS A 93 8.22 14.78 -2.39
C CYS A 93 7.19 15.13 -3.49
N PHE A 94 7.02 16.41 -3.82
CA PHE A 94 6.12 16.84 -4.90
C PHE A 94 6.63 16.43 -6.27
N ASP A 95 7.93 16.51 -6.51
CA ASP A 95 8.53 16.03 -7.75
C ASP A 95 8.29 14.52 -7.92
N LYS A 96 8.49 13.72 -6.87
CA LYS A 96 8.16 12.29 -6.89
C LYS A 96 6.68 12.02 -7.13
N THR A 97 5.80 12.79 -6.49
CA THR A 97 4.36 12.67 -6.71
C THR A 97 3.98 13.01 -8.15
N ARG A 98 4.58 14.04 -8.74
CA ARG A 98 4.40 14.40 -10.16
C ARG A 98 4.89 13.29 -11.08
N ASP A 99 6.03 12.67 -10.76
CA ASP A 99 6.59 11.55 -11.53
C ASP A 99 5.65 10.34 -11.49
N TRP A 100 5.06 10.00 -10.33
CA TRP A 100 4.06 8.94 -10.21
C TRP A 100 2.79 9.22 -11.01
N LEU A 101 2.36 10.49 -11.07
CA LEU A 101 1.23 10.88 -11.91
C LEU A 101 1.56 10.72 -13.39
N LYS A 102 2.79 11.02 -13.80
CA LYS A 102 3.25 10.79 -15.17
C LYS A 102 3.33 9.30 -15.50
N GLU A 103 3.88 8.51 -14.60
CA GLU A 103 3.96 7.04 -14.70
C GLU A 103 2.57 6.41 -14.87
N TRP A 104 1.55 6.94 -14.18
CA TRP A 104 0.18 6.48 -14.34
C TRP A 104 -0.35 6.68 -15.76
N VAL A 105 -0.05 7.82 -16.40
CA VAL A 105 -0.43 8.09 -17.80
C VAL A 105 0.31 7.16 -18.76
N GLU A 106 1.57 6.83 -18.46
CA GLU A 106 2.43 6.02 -19.33
C GLU A 106 2.16 4.51 -19.21
N THR A 107 1.78 4.03 -18.02
CA THR A 107 1.71 2.59 -17.72
C THR A 107 0.33 2.09 -17.26
N GLY A 108 -0.57 3.01 -16.88
CA GLY A 108 -1.88 2.67 -16.30
C GLY A 108 -1.85 2.35 -14.80
N SER A 109 -0.67 2.42 -14.16
CA SER A 109 -0.48 2.20 -12.72
C SER A 109 0.57 3.15 -12.14
N ASN A 110 0.55 3.33 -10.82
CA ASN A 110 1.65 4.00 -10.10
C ASN A 110 1.68 3.52 -8.63
N PRO A 111 2.56 4.08 -7.78
CA PRO A 111 2.68 3.65 -6.39
C PRO A 111 1.46 3.88 -5.47
N PHE A 112 0.36 4.51 -5.92
CA PHE A 112 -0.89 4.64 -5.16
C PHE A 112 -2.17 4.34 -5.96
N ILE A 113 -2.08 4.14 -7.28
CA ILE A 113 -3.16 3.70 -8.18
C ILE A 113 -2.79 2.32 -8.73
N HIS A 114 -3.36 1.28 -8.13
CA HIS A 114 -3.07 -0.12 -8.50
C HIS A 114 -3.76 -0.49 -9.83
N PRO A 115 -3.12 -1.26 -10.73
CA PRO A 115 -3.70 -1.61 -12.04
C PRO A 115 -5.01 -2.41 -11.93
N GLU A 116 -5.13 -3.29 -10.92
CA GLU A 116 -6.35 -4.10 -10.72
C GLU A 116 -7.60 -3.23 -10.44
N LEU A 117 -7.45 -2.02 -9.89
CA LEU A 117 -8.60 -1.11 -9.64
C LEU A 117 -9.37 -0.77 -10.92
N ASN A 118 -8.68 -0.74 -12.06
CA ASN A 118 -9.18 -0.26 -13.33
C ASN A 118 -9.34 -1.38 -14.38
N LYS A 119 -9.06 -2.63 -14.01
CA LYS A 119 -8.96 -3.76 -14.97
C LYS A 119 -10.32 -4.21 -15.51
N LYS A 120 -11.35 -4.25 -14.66
CA LYS A 120 -12.71 -4.70 -15.02
C LYS A 120 -13.61 -3.56 -15.48
N SER A 121 -13.56 -2.45 -14.75
CA SER A 121 -14.34 -1.25 -15.00
C SER A 121 -13.58 -0.07 -14.43
N VAL A 122 -13.57 1.04 -15.15
CA VAL A 122 -12.92 2.28 -14.73
C VAL A 122 -14.00 3.28 -14.32
N PRO A 123 -14.03 3.77 -13.06
CA PRO A 123 -14.97 4.80 -12.66
C PRO A 123 -14.88 6.04 -13.58
N SER A 124 -16.01 6.66 -13.91
CA SER A 124 -16.03 7.80 -14.85
C SER A 124 -15.17 8.97 -14.39
N CYS A 125 -15.09 9.21 -13.08
CA CYS A 125 -14.21 10.22 -12.50
C CYS A 125 -12.72 9.91 -12.74
N ILE A 126 -12.32 8.65 -12.72
CA ILE A 126 -10.95 8.20 -13.00
C ILE A 126 -10.66 8.33 -14.50
N GLN A 127 -11.59 7.97 -15.38
CA GLN A 127 -11.44 8.19 -16.83
C GLN A 127 -11.22 9.67 -17.13
N ASP A 128 -12.04 10.54 -16.55
CA ASP A 128 -11.91 11.99 -16.70
C ASP A 128 -10.58 12.52 -16.17
N ALA A 129 -10.14 12.03 -14.99
CA ALA A 129 -8.86 12.43 -14.40
C ALA A 129 -7.67 11.99 -15.25
N PHE A 130 -7.71 10.77 -15.80
CA PHE A 130 -6.69 10.24 -16.70
C PHE A 130 -6.57 11.11 -17.96
N MET A 131 -7.69 11.43 -18.61
CA MET A 131 -7.71 12.29 -19.81
C MET A 131 -7.21 13.70 -19.51
N ALA A 132 -7.64 14.29 -18.39
CA ALA A 132 -7.23 15.62 -17.97
C ALA A 132 -5.72 15.68 -17.66
N LEU A 133 -5.19 14.69 -16.96
CA LEU A 133 -3.77 14.59 -16.63
C LEU A 133 -2.89 14.33 -17.87
N SER A 134 -3.35 13.47 -18.78
CA SER A 134 -2.70 13.24 -20.07
C SER A 134 -2.63 14.53 -20.89
N THR A 135 -3.75 15.26 -20.95
CA THR A 135 -3.83 16.56 -21.62
C THR A 135 -2.92 17.59 -20.94
N TYR A 136 -2.85 17.58 -19.61
CA TYR A 136 -2.00 18.45 -18.81
C TYR A 136 -0.51 18.27 -19.11
N PHE A 137 -0.03 17.03 -19.20
CA PHE A 137 1.37 16.75 -19.54
C PHE A 137 1.73 17.07 -21.00
N ASN A 138 0.74 17.06 -21.90
CA ASN A 138 0.93 17.38 -23.32
C ASN A 138 0.58 18.84 -23.70
N LYS A 139 0.24 19.68 -22.71
CA LYS A 139 -0.12 21.07 -22.98
C LYS A 139 1.09 21.86 -23.50
N THR A 140 0.79 22.90 -24.28
CA THR A 140 1.77 23.89 -24.75
C THR A 140 1.42 25.24 -24.13
N ASP A 141 2.33 26.22 -24.20
CA ASP A 141 2.07 27.58 -23.73
C ASP A 141 0.79 28.18 -24.34
N LYS A 142 0.51 27.86 -25.61
CA LYS A 142 -0.69 28.33 -26.33
C LYS A 142 -1.99 27.65 -25.89
N THR A 143 -1.92 26.43 -25.36
CA THR A 143 -3.09 25.65 -24.95
C THR A 143 -3.29 25.64 -23.44
N SER A 144 -2.34 26.17 -22.67
CA SER A 144 -2.29 26.08 -21.20
C SER A 144 -3.58 26.57 -20.52
N ASP A 145 -4.03 27.79 -20.85
CA ASP A 145 -5.26 28.37 -20.30
C ASP A 145 -6.52 27.56 -20.62
N MET A 146 -6.58 26.96 -21.80
CA MET A 146 -7.68 26.08 -22.18
C MET A 146 -7.67 24.80 -21.33
N VAL A 147 -6.50 24.19 -21.17
CA VAL A 147 -6.34 22.96 -20.38
C VAL A 147 -6.69 23.19 -18.91
N TYR A 148 -6.27 24.31 -18.31
CA TYR A 148 -6.67 24.61 -16.92
C TYR A 148 -8.18 24.79 -16.77
N ARG A 149 -8.86 25.39 -17.75
CA ARG A 149 -10.33 25.50 -17.70
C ARG A 149 -11.01 24.13 -17.76
N PHE A 150 -10.46 23.18 -18.52
CA PHE A 150 -10.99 21.82 -18.54
C PHE A 150 -10.79 21.12 -17.18
N ILE A 151 -9.61 21.25 -16.59
CA ILE A 151 -9.31 20.69 -15.26
C ILE A 151 -10.21 21.32 -14.20
N GLU A 152 -10.40 22.65 -14.25
CA GLU A 152 -11.28 23.41 -13.38
C GLU A 152 -12.75 22.94 -13.50
N ASP A 153 -13.28 22.82 -14.72
CA ASP A 153 -14.64 22.29 -14.96
C ASP A 153 -14.81 20.87 -14.40
N LYS A 154 -13.84 19.98 -14.68
CA LYS A 154 -13.89 18.59 -14.20
C LYS A 154 -13.84 18.50 -12.68
N ALA A 155 -12.97 19.29 -12.03
CA ALA A 155 -12.88 19.34 -10.59
C ALA A 155 -14.18 19.86 -9.95
N ASN A 156 -14.75 20.94 -10.50
CA ASN A 156 -16.00 21.52 -10.01
C ASN A 156 -17.20 20.59 -10.22
N ARG A 157 -17.28 19.90 -11.35
CA ARG A 157 -18.35 18.91 -11.59
C ARG A 157 -18.26 17.72 -10.66
N LEU A 158 -17.04 17.26 -10.36
CA LEU A 158 -16.82 16.18 -9.40
C LEU A 158 -17.29 16.60 -7.99
N THR A 159 -16.96 17.82 -7.55
CA THR A 159 -17.41 18.32 -6.25
C THR A 159 -18.91 18.61 -6.23
N VAL A 160 -19.52 19.18 -7.27
CA VAL A 160 -20.99 19.40 -7.28
C VAL A 160 -21.79 18.10 -7.14
N SER A 161 -21.23 16.95 -7.55
CA SER A 161 -21.84 15.64 -7.33
C SER A 161 -21.75 15.10 -5.88
N HIS A 162 -21.34 15.95 -4.92
CA HIS A 162 -20.95 15.65 -3.53
C HIS A 162 -21.87 14.72 -2.72
N ASP A 163 -23.18 14.72 -2.99
CA ASP A 163 -24.18 14.06 -2.13
C ASP A 163 -24.65 12.70 -2.64
N ARG A 164 -24.08 12.18 -3.74
CA ARG A 164 -24.44 10.82 -4.19
C ARG A 164 -23.71 9.78 -3.34
N PRO A 165 -24.44 8.86 -2.67
CA PRO A 165 -23.84 7.69 -2.07
C PRO A 165 -23.00 6.97 -3.12
N GLN A 166 -21.75 6.68 -2.80
CA GLN A 166 -20.89 5.90 -3.69
C GLN A 166 -21.36 4.45 -3.65
N ALA A 167 -21.37 3.80 -4.81
CA ALA A 167 -21.88 2.44 -4.93
C ALA A 167 -20.92 1.42 -4.29
N SER A 168 -19.62 1.69 -4.34
CA SER A 168 -18.57 0.80 -3.83
C SER A 168 -17.35 1.55 -3.28
N ILE A 169 -16.49 0.85 -2.54
CA ILE A 169 -15.21 1.38 -2.06
C ILE A 169 -14.29 1.78 -3.22
N ILE A 170 -14.37 1.10 -4.39
CA ILE A 170 -13.62 1.50 -5.60
C ILE A 170 -14.05 2.88 -6.06
N ASP A 171 -15.35 3.18 -6.06
CA ASP A 171 -15.86 4.50 -6.43
C ASP A 171 -15.40 5.57 -5.44
N GLU A 172 -15.27 5.21 -4.16
CA GLU A 172 -14.72 6.09 -3.12
C GLU A 172 -13.24 6.39 -3.30
N ILE A 173 -12.44 5.36 -3.58
CA ILE A 173 -11.03 5.52 -3.95
C ILE A 173 -10.93 6.41 -5.19
N GLY A 174 -11.74 6.10 -6.20
CA GLY A 174 -11.78 6.79 -7.48
C GLY A 174 -12.04 8.30 -7.33
N ARG A 175 -13.09 8.69 -6.61
CA ARG A 175 -13.40 10.12 -6.39
C ARG A 175 -12.30 10.86 -5.63
N VAL A 176 -11.65 10.22 -4.64
CA VAL A 176 -10.58 10.84 -3.85
C VAL A 176 -9.34 11.01 -4.72
N GLN A 177 -8.93 9.97 -5.45
CA GLN A 177 -7.80 10.02 -6.38
C GLN A 177 -8.02 11.08 -7.47
N SER A 178 -9.20 11.13 -8.09
CA SER A 178 -9.52 12.16 -9.09
C SER A 178 -9.44 13.57 -8.53
N LEU A 179 -10.03 13.82 -7.35
CA LEU A 179 -9.96 15.15 -6.73
C LEU A 179 -8.53 15.52 -6.32
N PHE A 180 -7.77 14.55 -5.82
CA PHE A 180 -6.35 14.70 -5.51
C PHE A 180 -5.57 15.13 -6.76
N ILE A 181 -5.72 14.43 -7.89
CA ILE A 181 -5.03 14.75 -9.14
C ILE A 181 -5.34 16.17 -9.62
N TYR A 182 -6.61 16.57 -9.65
CA TYR A 182 -6.99 17.92 -10.06
C TYR A 182 -6.41 18.97 -9.11
N THR A 183 -6.42 18.71 -7.81
CA THR A 183 -5.89 19.63 -6.80
C THR A 183 -4.38 19.75 -6.92
N PHE A 184 -3.67 18.62 -7.07
CA PHE A 184 -2.22 18.56 -7.23
C PHE A 184 -1.76 19.40 -8.43
N ILE A 185 -2.34 19.18 -9.61
CA ILE A 185 -2.01 19.95 -10.82
C ILE A 185 -2.14 21.46 -10.55
N ARG A 186 -3.26 21.88 -9.96
CA ARG A 186 -3.61 23.29 -9.81
C ARG A 186 -2.80 24.01 -8.73
N LEU A 187 -2.31 23.29 -7.71
CA LEU A 187 -1.45 23.88 -6.66
C LEU A 187 -0.04 24.21 -7.18
N PHE A 188 0.55 23.29 -7.94
CA PHE A 188 2.00 23.28 -8.20
C PHE A 188 2.42 23.75 -9.59
N ASP A 189 1.48 24.07 -10.45
CA ASP A 189 1.79 24.47 -11.83
C ASP A 189 2.10 25.98 -11.99
N GLY A 190 1.93 26.78 -10.93
CA GLY A 190 2.37 28.19 -10.89
C GLY A 190 1.32 29.22 -11.26
N ASN A 191 0.14 28.80 -11.72
CA ASN A 191 -0.98 29.71 -11.99
C ASN A 191 -1.71 30.12 -10.68
N ILE A 192 -1.66 31.42 -10.35
CA ILE A 192 -2.24 31.98 -9.10
C ILE A 192 -3.74 31.68 -8.98
N ARG A 193 -4.50 31.82 -10.08
CA ARG A 193 -5.95 31.56 -10.08
C ARG A 193 -6.23 30.08 -9.82
N GLN A 194 -5.49 29.19 -10.45
CA GLN A 194 -5.65 27.75 -10.24
C GLN A 194 -5.32 27.36 -8.80
N ARG A 195 -4.26 27.93 -8.23
CA ARG A 195 -3.91 27.72 -6.82
C ARG A 195 -5.05 28.14 -5.89
N HIS A 196 -5.60 29.35 -6.06
CA HIS A 196 -6.72 29.84 -5.25
C HIS A 196 -7.90 28.86 -5.23
N TYR A 197 -8.29 28.34 -6.39
CA TYR A 197 -9.39 27.38 -6.43
C TYR A 197 -9.01 25.98 -5.90
N ALA A 198 -7.75 25.56 -6.05
CA ALA A 198 -7.29 24.30 -5.48
C ALA A 198 -7.31 24.33 -3.95
N GLU A 199 -7.01 25.48 -3.34
CA GLU A 199 -7.13 25.67 -1.89
C GLU A 199 -8.56 25.45 -1.38
N GLN A 200 -9.58 25.81 -2.17
CA GLN A 200 -10.99 25.56 -1.83
C GLN A 200 -11.32 24.06 -1.85
N HIS A 201 -10.58 23.25 -2.61
CA HIS A 201 -10.75 21.81 -2.69
C HIS A 201 -10.00 21.03 -1.60
N LEU A 202 -9.01 21.63 -0.93
CA LEU A 202 -8.24 20.94 0.13
C LEU A 202 -9.13 20.46 1.30
N PRO A 203 -10.05 21.26 1.88
CA PRO A 203 -10.94 20.78 2.93
C PRO A 203 -11.89 19.67 2.45
N ILE A 204 -12.28 19.72 1.18
CA ILE A 204 -13.14 18.72 0.55
C ILE A 204 -12.39 17.40 0.40
N LEU A 205 -11.17 17.45 -0.12
CA LEU A 205 -10.30 16.29 -0.30
C LEU A 205 -10.06 15.60 1.04
N HIS A 206 -9.73 16.36 2.08
CA HIS A 206 -9.57 15.84 3.44
C HIS A 206 -10.81 15.11 3.95
N ARG A 207 -11.98 15.76 3.85
CA ARG A 207 -13.26 15.17 4.26
C ARG A 207 -13.55 13.87 3.51
N TRP A 208 -13.36 13.86 2.19
CA TRP A 208 -13.58 12.67 1.36
C TRP A 208 -12.60 11.54 1.68
N ALA A 209 -11.33 11.85 1.93
CA ALA A 209 -10.34 10.86 2.32
C ALA A 209 -10.68 10.23 3.69
N LYS A 210 -11.19 11.03 4.64
CA LYS A 210 -11.69 10.52 5.93
C LYS A 210 -12.92 9.62 5.77
N GLN A 211 -13.87 10.03 4.93
CA GLN A 211 -15.06 9.22 4.64
C GLN A 211 -14.67 7.88 4.00
N MET A 212 -13.74 7.90 3.05
CA MET A 212 -13.22 6.70 2.40
C MET A 212 -12.62 5.71 3.42
N LEU A 213 -11.78 6.18 4.35
CA LEU A 213 -11.24 5.33 5.42
C LEU A 213 -12.34 4.77 6.32
N SER A 214 -13.27 5.62 6.77
CA SER A 214 -14.37 5.20 7.65
C SER A 214 -15.28 4.17 6.98
N HIS A 215 -15.62 4.38 5.71
CA HIS A 215 -16.47 3.45 4.97
C HIS A 215 -15.75 2.14 4.66
N ALA A 216 -14.44 2.16 4.38
CA ALA A 216 -13.64 0.95 4.22
C ALA A 216 -13.56 0.14 5.53
N SER A 217 -13.42 0.83 6.67
CA SER A 217 -13.48 0.21 8.00
C SER A 217 -14.85 -0.45 8.25
N CYS A 218 -15.96 0.27 8.03
CA CYS A 218 -17.30 -0.31 8.15
C CYS A 218 -17.54 -1.49 7.19
N ALA A 219 -17.09 -1.37 5.94
CA ALA A 219 -17.19 -2.42 4.94
C ALA A 219 -16.36 -3.67 5.29
N THR A 220 -15.35 -3.52 6.14
CA THR A 220 -14.59 -4.65 6.68
C THR A 220 -15.40 -5.38 7.75
N SER A 221 -16.01 -4.65 8.69
CA SER A 221 -16.88 -5.21 9.73
C SER A 221 -18.10 -5.96 9.17
N ASP A 222 -18.61 -5.52 8.02
CA ASP A 222 -19.77 -6.12 7.34
C ASP A 222 -19.37 -7.16 6.26
N ASP A 223 -18.10 -7.59 6.22
CA ASP A 223 -17.52 -8.49 5.20
C ASP A 223 -17.62 -8.02 3.73
N ARG A 224 -18.14 -6.83 3.47
CA ARG A 224 -18.34 -6.29 2.12
C ARG A 224 -17.01 -6.10 1.38
N LEU A 225 -15.96 -5.70 2.10
CA LEU A 225 -14.64 -5.49 1.52
C LEU A 225 -13.98 -6.82 1.08
N LEU A 226 -14.25 -7.92 1.80
CA LEU A 226 -13.74 -9.25 1.48
C LEU A 226 -14.61 -9.97 0.43
N LEU A 227 -15.92 -10.03 0.67
CA LEU A 227 -16.82 -10.92 -0.06
C LEU A 227 -17.59 -10.25 -1.20
N HIS A 228 -17.77 -8.93 -1.16
CA HIS A 228 -18.67 -8.20 -2.07
C HIS A 228 -17.95 -7.05 -2.80
N ASN A 229 -16.62 -7.15 -2.92
CA ASN A 229 -15.86 -6.10 -3.58
C ASN A 229 -15.97 -6.20 -5.11
N ALA A 230 -16.00 -5.04 -5.77
CA ALA A 230 -16.19 -4.95 -7.21
C ALA A 230 -15.02 -5.52 -8.04
N LEU A 231 -13.84 -5.75 -7.43
CA LEU A 231 -12.74 -6.46 -8.09
C LEU A 231 -13.03 -7.95 -8.25
N THR A 232 -13.84 -8.53 -7.36
CA THR A 232 -14.04 -9.97 -7.28
C THR A 232 -15.38 -10.43 -7.86
N VAL A 233 -16.36 -9.52 -7.98
CA VAL A 233 -17.63 -9.82 -8.67
C VAL A 233 -17.32 -10.15 -10.14
N TYR A 234 -17.58 -11.41 -10.53
CA TYR A 234 -17.64 -11.83 -11.92
C TYR A 234 -19.07 -11.62 -12.39
N THR A 235 -19.28 -10.69 -13.31
CA THR A 235 -20.50 -10.68 -14.11
C THR A 235 -20.50 -11.99 -14.90
N PRO A 236 -21.51 -12.87 -14.77
CA PRO A 236 -21.55 -14.07 -15.59
C PRO A 236 -21.58 -13.62 -17.05
N GLU A 237 -20.59 -14.05 -17.82
CA GLU A 237 -20.58 -13.88 -19.26
C GLU A 237 -21.88 -14.50 -19.81
N LEU A 238 -22.53 -13.79 -20.72
CA LEU A 238 -23.85 -14.12 -21.29
C LEU A 238 -23.87 -15.41 -22.14
N THR A 239 -22.93 -16.34 -21.94
CA THR A 239 -22.58 -17.40 -22.90
C THR A 239 -22.80 -18.83 -22.40
N SER A 240 -23.32 -19.05 -21.19
CA SER A 240 -23.80 -20.39 -20.81
C SER A 240 -24.97 -20.34 -19.82
N ASN A 241 -26.10 -20.93 -20.21
CA ASN A 241 -27.20 -21.28 -19.31
C ASN A 241 -26.94 -22.68 -18.70
N PRO A 242 -26.99 -22.87 -17.37
CA PRO A 242 -27.04 -21.85 -16.32
C PRO A 242 -25.65 -21.22 -16.08
N PRO A 243 -25.58 -19.97 -15.59
CA PRO A 243 -24.32 -19.37 -15.16
C PRO A 243 -23.77 -20.20 -14.01
N VAL A 244 -22.70 -20.94 -14.24
CA VAL A 244 -21.93 -21.52 -13.14
C VAL A 244 -21.24 -20.35 -12.45
N PRO A 245 -21.58 -20.02 -11.19
CA PRO A 245 -20.82 -19.03 -10.44
C PRO A 245 -19.45 -19.66 -10.20
N THR A 246 -18.45 -19.34 -11.01
CA THR A 246 -17.06 -19.55 -10.61
C THR A 246 -16.79 -18.58 -9.49
N HIS A 247 -17.05 -19.03 -8.26
CA HIS A 247 -16.69 -18.31 -7.05
C HIS A 247 -15.18 -18.04 -7.12
N ALA A 248 -14.79 -16.78 -6.91
CA ALA A 248 -13.40 -16.44 -6.80
C ALA A 248 -12.76 -17.29 -5.69
N SER A 249 -11.52 -17.74 -5.93
CA SER A 249 -10.80 -18.50 -4.90
C SER A 249 -10.64 -17.66 -3.63
N PRO A 250 -10.56 -18.30 -2.45
CA PRO A 250 -10.25 -17.61 -1.19
C PRO A 250 -9.02 -16.69 -1.29
N GLU A 251 -8.01 -17.16 -2.02
CA GLU A 251 -6.77 -16.42 -2.29
C GLU A 251 -7.03 -15.14 -3.12
N GLN A 252 -7.84 -15.24 -4.17
CA GLN A 252 -8.21 -14.09 -5.01
C GLN A 252 -9.05 -13.07 -4.24
N LEU A 253 -9.99 -13.54 -3.42
CA LEU A 253 -10.79 -12.68 -2.53
C LEU A 253 -9.88 -11.88 -1.59
N LEU A 254 -8.92 -12.55 -0.96
CA LEU A 254 -8.01 -11.94 -0.01
C LEU A 254 -7.09 -10.93 -0.68
N TRP A 255 -6.49 -11.29 -1.82
CA TRP A 255 -5.61 -10.38 -2.56
C TRP A 255 -6.34 -9.13 -3.05
N HIS A 256 -7.56 -9.26 -3.59
CA HIS A 256 -8.36 -8.10 -3.99
C HIS A 256 -8.81 -7.23 -2.80
N ALA A 257 -9.19 -7.84 -1.68
CA ALA A 257 -9.50 -7.11 -0.46
C ALA A 257 -8.27 -6.33 0.04
N TRP A 258 -7.08 -6.93 -0.05
CA TRP A 258 -5.82 -6.27 0.27
C TRP A 258 -5.55 -5.09 -0.68
N ILE A 259 -5.71 -5.25 -2.00
CA ILE A 259 -5.52 -4.17 -2.98
C ILE A 259 -6.39 -2.96 -2.62
N LEU A 260 -7.66 -3.19 -2.31
CA LEU A 260 -8.58 -2.10 -1.95
C LEU A 260 -8.16 -1.43 -0.64
N SER A 261 -7.82 -2.22 0.37
CA SER A 261 -7.37 -1.73 1.67
C SER A 261 -6.11 -0.88 1.54
N GLU A 262 -5.11 -1.41 0.84
CA GLU A 262 -3.84 -0.72 0.62
C GLU A 262 -4.02 0.52 -0.26
N SER A 263 -4.90 0.48 -1.27
CA SER A 263 -5.23 1.63 -2.11
C SER A 263 -5.87 2.75 -1.29
N VAL A 264 -6.78 2.43 -0.36
CA VAL A 264 -7.36 3.41 0.57
C VAL A 264 -6.26 4.07 1.41
N ARG A 265 -5.35 3.27 1.98
CA ARG A 265 -4.28 3.76 2.88
C ARG A 265 -3.23 4.58 2.13
N ARG A 266 -2.78 4.14 0.95
CA ARG A 266 -1.85 4.91 0.10
C ARG A 266 -2.48 6.19 -0.43
N THR A 267 -3.76 6.16 -0.81
CA THR A 267 -4.50 7.36 -1.24
C THR A 267 -4.67 8.38 -0.11
N TRP A 268 -4.92 7.92 1.12
CA TRP A 268 -4.91 8.77 2.32
C TRP A 268 -3.53 9.42 2.50
N CYS A 269 -2.47 8.62 2.54
CA CYS A 269 -1.11 9.10 2.77
C CYS A 269 -0.69 10.15 1.74
N VAL A 270 -0.88 9.91 0.44
CA VAL A 270 -0.45 10.87 -0.60
C VAL A 270 -1.25 12.18 -0.55
N SER A 271 -2.55 12.10 -0.24
CA SER A 271 -3.43 13.27 -0.12
C SER A 271 -3.03 14.14 1.07
N MET A 272 -2.82 13.52 2.23
CA MET A 272 -2.47 14.22 3.46
C MET A 272 -1.05 14.77 3.42
N MET A 273 -0.10 13.99 2.92
CA MET A 273 1.28 14.43 2.68
C MET A 273 1.33 15.67 1.79
N THR A 274 0.58 15.66 0.69
CA THR A 274 0.54 16.82 -0.23
C THR A 274 -0.06 18.05 0.42
N GLN A 275 -1.16 17.90 1.15
CA GLN A 275 -1.83 19.00 1.84
C GLN A 275 -0.95 19.59 2.96
N SER A 276 -0.33 18.74 3.77
CA SER A 276 0.58 19.18 4.84
C SER A 276 1.81 19.89 4.27
N GLY A 277 2.42 19.34 3.21
CA GLY A 277 3.56 19.96 2.54
C GLY A 277 3.20 21.31 1.93
N TYR A 278 2.03 21.42 1.29
CA TYR A 278 1.59 22.69 0.70
C TYR A 278 1.41 23.77 1.77
N GLU A 279 0.74 23.43 2.88
CA GLU A 279 0.53 24.39 3.97
C GLU A 279 1.85 24.79 4.64
N LEU A 280 2.79 23.84 4.78
CA LEU A 280 4.14 24.08 5.28
C LEU A 280 4.89 25.10 4.40
N LEU A 281 4.84 24.95 3.07
CA LEU A 281 5.44 25.92 2.15
C LEU A 281 4.74 27.28 2.20
N LYS A 282 3.41 27.29 2.37
CA LYS A 282 2.60 28.52 2.36
C LYS A 282 2.77 29.35 3.63
N THR A 283 2.84 28.71 4.80
CA THR A 283 2.77 29.41 6.11
C THR A 283 3.96 29.16 7.02
N GLY A 284 4.89 28.27 6.64
CA GLY A 284 5.99 27.83 7.50
C GLY A 284 5.58 26.78 8.54
N THR A 285 4.30 26.41 8.62
CA THR A 285 3.78 25.33 9.46
C THR A 285 2.69 24.57 8.73
N GLY A 286 2.38 23.33 9.13
CA GLY A 286 1.33 22.56 8.49
C GLY A 286 0.63 21.63 9.48
N PRO A 287 -0.63 21.25 9.22
CA PRO A 287 -1.32 20.26 10.03
C PRO A 287 -0.62 18.90 9.91
N CYS A 288 -0.52 18.16 11.01
CA CYS A 288 -0.22 16.73 10.98
C CYS A 288 -1.53 15.95 11.01
N PHE A 289 -1.83 15.24 9.92
CA PHE A 289 -3.07 14.46 9.80
C PHE A 289 -3.00 13.06 10.42
N GLY A 290 -1.88 12.72 11.06
CA GLY A 290 -1.64 11.35 11.54
C GLY A 290 -1.12 10.42 10.46
N GLY A 291 -0.97 9.15 10.82
CA GLY A 291 -0.59 8.08 9.91
C GLY A 291 -1.57 6.91 9.99
N VAL A 292 -1.54 6.08 8.96
CA VAL A 292 -2.21 4.77 8.90
C VAL A 292 -1.16 3.74 8.51
N LYS A 293 -1.32 2.49 8.94
CA LYS A 293 -0.38 1.42 8.59
C LYS A 293 -0.39 1.18 7.07
N ILE A 294 0.78 0.96 6.47
CA ILE A 294 0.92 0.59 5.05
C ILE A 294 1.92 -0.55 4.90
N THR A 295 1.83 -1.29 3.81
CA THR A 295 2.85 -2.28 3.46
C THR A 295 4.10 -1.59 2.95
N THR A 296 5.27 -2.02 3.46
CA THR A 296 6.55 -1.41 3.11
C THR A 296 7.47 -2.29 2.29
N ARG A 297 7.17 -3.58 2.18
CA ARG A 297 7.99 -4.52 1.41
C ARG A 297 7.82 -4.30 -0.10
N ARG A 298 8.93 -4.15 -0.82
CA ARG A 298 8.96 -4.12 -2.29
C ARG A 298 8.30 -5.37 -2.89
N GLY A 299 7.54 -5.18 -3.97
CA GLY A 299 6.93 -6.26 -4.75
C GLY A 299 5.55 -6.69 -4.27
N VAL A 300 5.13 -6.34 -3.04
CA VAL A 300 3.76 -6.64 -2.57
C VAL A 300 2.73 -5.86 -3.39
N TRP A 301 2.98 -4.56 -3.63
CA TRP A 301 2.16 -3.71 -4.49
C TRP A 301 2.21 -4.06 -5.97
N ASP A 302 3.33 -4.62 -6.44
CA ASP A 302 3.54 -4.94 -7.85
C ASP A 302 3.12 -6.37 -8.23
N ALA A 303 2.66 -7.15 -7.25
CA ALA A 303 2.24 -8.54 -7.47
C ALA A 303 1.12 -8.59 -8.53
N LYS A 304 1.31 -9.43 -9.55
CA LYS A 304 0.40 -9.50 -10.72
C LYS A 304 -0.71 -10.54 -10.57
N THR A 305 -0.59 -11.42 -9.57
CA THR A 305 -1.51 -12.53 -9.32
C THR A 305 -1.66 -12.76 -7.83
N ALA A 306 -2.78 -13.38 -7.43
CA ALA A 306 -3.01 -13.76 -6.03
C ALA A 306 -1.91 -14.70 -5.51
N ALA A 307 -1.51 -15.68 -6.33
CA ALA A 307 -0.40 -16.61 -6.03
C ALA A 307 0.94 -15.90 -5.76
N ALA A 308 1.29 -14.90 -6.58
CA ALA A 308 2.52 -14.13 -6.37
C ALA A 308 2.46 -13.31 -5.08
N TRP A 309 1.31 -12.68 -4.81
CA TRP A 309 1.09 -11.92 -3.58
C TRP A 309 1.16 -12.81 -2.34
N THR A 310 0.48 -13.96 -2.34
CA THR A 310 0.49 -14.93 -1.25
C THR A 310 1.89 -15.48 -1.00
N GLY A 311 2.65 -15.79 -2.06
CA GLY A 311 4.04 -16.23 -1.93
C GLY A 311 4.89 -15.22 -1.16
N ILE A 312 4.76 -13.93 -1.49
CA ILE A 312 5.48 -12.87 -0.78
C ILE A 312 5.03 -12.79 0.69
N CYS A 313 3.72 -12.87 0.95
CA CYS A 313 3.18 -12.84 2.31
C CYS A 313 3.59 -14.05 3.16
N ALA A 314 3.80 -15.21 2.55
CA ALA A 314 4.17 -16.44 3.25
C ALA A 314 5.68 -16.52 3.55
N GLU A 315 6.52 -16.03 2.64
CA GLU A 315 7.99 -16.16 2.75
C GLU A 315 8.63 -15.10 3.65
N ARG A 316 8.06 -13.89 3.71
CA ARG A 316 8.68 -12.74 4.40
C ARG A 316 7.62 -11.84 5.04
N SER A 317 8.03 -11.10 6.06
CA SER A 317 7.20 -10.01 6.58
C SER A 317 6.97 -8.97 5.48
N VAL A 318 5.70 -8.64 5.24
CA VAL A 318 5.26 -7.60 4.29
C VAL A 318 5.54 -6.17 4.79
N GLY A 319 6.03 -6.04 6.04
CA GLY A 319 6.33 -4.76 6.67
C GLY A 319 5.08 -3.89 6.79
N PHE A 320 4.07 -4.36 7.52
CA PHE A 320 2.84 -3.60 7.72
C PHE A 320 3.00 -2.63 8.91
N PHE A 321 3.48 -1.43 8.61
CA PHE A 321 3.95 -0.49 9.62
C PHE A 321 3.20 0.83 9.60
N HIS A 322 2.95 1.37 10.79
CA HIS A 322 2.58 2.76 10.99
C HIS A 322 3.83 3.64 10.82
N ARG A 323 3.62 4.94 10.53
CA ARG A 323 4.71 5.92 10.38
C ARG A 323 5.67 5.96 11.58
N ASN A 324 5.15 5.73 12.80
CA ASN A 324 5.96 5.69 14.03
C ASN A 324 6.87 4.47 14.13
N GLU A 325 6.66 3.44 13.31
CA GLU A 325 7.36 2.16 13.37
C GLU A 325 8.39 2.02 12.24
N THR A 326 8.43 2.96 11.28
CA THR A 326 9.27 2.85 10.07
C THR A 326 10.77 2.94 10.33
N GLU A 327 11.17 3.42 11.51
CA GLU A 327 12.58 3.47 11.93
C GLU A 327 13.25 2.10 11.95
N VAL A 328 12.48 1.04 12.27
CA VAL A 328 12.97 -0.35 12.29
C VAL A 328 13.51 -0.79 10.93
N LEU A 329 12.99 -0.22 9.83
CA LEU A 329 13.42 -0.55 8.47
C LEU A 329 14.86 -0.12 8.20
N LEU A 330 15.33 0.93 8.87
CA LEU A 330 16.71 1.43 8.71
C LEU A 330 17.73 0.44 9.25
N GLU A 331 17.33 -0.41 10.20
CA GLU A 331 18.19 -1.39 10.87
C GLU A 331 18.03 -2.79 10.29
N GLU A 332 16.79 -3.19 9.97
CA GLU A 332 16.48 -4.58 9.60
C GLU A 332 16.46 -4.84 8.09
N ARG A 333 16.47 -3.80 7.26
CA ARG A 333 16.25 -3.94 5.81
C ARG A 333 17.24 -3.13 4.99
N SER A 334 17.58 -3.68 3.83
CA SER A 334 18.17 -2.88 2.75
C SER A 334 17.13 -1.92 2.18
N MET A 335 17.55 -0.74 1.76
CA MET A 335 16.68 0.20 1.04
C MET A 335 16.07 -0.42 -0.24
N ASP A 336 16.81 -1.32 -0.90
CA ASP A 336 16.32 -2.03 -2.09
C ASP A 336 15.18 -3.00 -1.77
N ASP A 337 15.01 -3.38 -0.50
CA ASP A 337 13.92 -4.24 -0.08
C ASP A 337 12.62 -3.47 0.26
N VAL A 338 12.68 -2.15 0.28
CA VAL A 338 11.54 -1.29 0.62
C VAL A 338 10.88 -0.72 -0.64
N ASP A 339 9.56 -0.69 -0.61
CA ASP A 339 8.71 -0.17 -1.68
C ASP A 339 8.94 1.33 -1.90
N VAL A 340 8.76 1.78 -3.15
CA VAL A 340 9.04 3.18 -3.53
C VAL A 340 8.10 4.18 -2.85
N PHE A 341 6.87 3.80 -2.52
CA PHE A 341 5.89 4.66 -1.87
C PHE A 341 6.30 5.07 -0.44
N PRO A 342 6.53 4.13 0.50
CA PRO A 342 6.99 4.47 1.84
C PRO A 342 8.38 5.11 1.86
N LEU A 343 9.27 4.82 0.90
CA LEU A 343 10.57 5.49 0.83
C LEU A 343 10.45 7.02 0.70
N VAL A 344 9.44 7.50 -0.04
CA VAL A 344 9.18 8.95 -0.14
C VAL A 344 8.66 9.52 1.18
N LEU A 345 7.80 8.79 1.89
CA LEU A 345 7.32 9.20 3.21
C LEU A 345 8.46 9.25 4.24
N MET A 346 9.32 8.23 4.22
CA MET A 346 10.51 8.14 5.07
C MET A 346 11.51 9.26 4.79
N GLY A 347 11.64 9.71 3.53
CA GLY A 347 12.46 10.88 3.18
C GLY A 347 12.04 12.14 3.93
N LEU A 348 10.73 12.40 4.01
CA LEU A 348 10.19 13.51 4.79
C LEU A 348 10.45 13.37 6.30
N ASP A 349 10.47 12.14 6.81
CA ASP A 349 10.60 11.85 8.25
C ASP A 349 12.03 11.88 8.77
N PHE A 350 12.95 11.35 7.98
CA PHE A 350 14.33 11.10 8.38
C PHE A 350 15.33 12.07 7.74
N GLY A 351 14.93 12.74 6.67
CA GLY A 351 15.76 13.70 5.93
C GLY A 351 16.90 13.05 5.15
N PRO A 352 17.63 13.87 4.37
CA PRO A 352 18.53 13.39 3.32
C PRO A 352 19.74 12.66 3.91
N ASP A 353 20.34 13.18 4.98
CA ASP A 353 21.55 12.61 5.58
C ASP A 353 21.33 11.22 6.18
N ARG A 354 20.15 10.97 6.76
CA ARG A 354 19.82 9.67 7.36
C ARG A 354 19.46 8.67 6.26
N MET A 355 18.68 9.11 5.27
CA MET A 355 18.35 8.28 4.10
C MET A 355 19.59 7.91 3.29
N GLU A 356 20.54 8.84 3.11
CA GLU A 356 21.76 8.58 2.37
C GLU A 356 22.73 7.68 3.14
N ARG A 357 22.82 7.83 4.47
CA ARG A 357 23.55 6.85 5.30
C ARG A 357 22.96 5.46 5.16
N TRP A 358 21.64 5.33 5.23
CA TRP A 358 20.96 4.04 5.06
C TRP A 358 21.20 3.42 3.67
N ARG A 359 21.23 4.24 2.61
CA ARG A 359 21.59 3.80 1.26
C ARG A 359 23.00 3.22 1.19
N ASN A 360 23.94 3.82 1.92
CA ASN A 360 25.36 3.46 1.89
C ASN A 360 25.73 2.34 2.87
N SER A 361 24.95 2.13 3.94
CA SER A 361 25.00 0.90 4.73
C SER A 361 24.40 -0.22 3.88
N GLY A 362 25.25 -0.92 3.13
CA GLY A 362 24.87 -2.14 2.41
C GLY A 362 24.23 -3.17 3.36
N PRO A 363 23.62 -4.25 2.82
CA PRO A 363 22.86 -5.20 3.62
C PRO A 363 23.72 -5.74 4.77
N HIS A 364 23.26 -5.53 6.01
CA HIS A 364 23.85 -6.12 7.21
C HIS A 364 23.48 -7.59 7.35
#